data_AF-A0A6J1SD88-F1
#
_entry.id   AF-A0A6J1SD88-F1
#
_cell.length_a   1.000
_cell.length_b   1.000
_cell.length_c   1.000
_cell.angle_alpha   90.00
_cell.angle_beta   90.00
_cell.angle_gamma   90.00
#
_symmetry.space_group_name_H-M   'P 1'
#
loop_
_entity.id
_entity.type
_entity.pdbx_description
1 polymer ?
#
loop_
_entity_poly.entity_id
_entity_poly.type
_entity_poly.pdbx_seq_one_letter_code
_entity_poly.pdbx_strand_id
1 'polypeptide(L)'
;MGQRTQVINLYKTLVYLGREYPLGWDYFRPRLKTAFMRNKDVTDPEKIEQLISRGNYVVKEIEALYMLRKYRTLKKRYYSDENENMISEIYRRIESES
;
A
#
# COMPACT_ATOMS: atom_id res chain seq x y z
N MET A 1 -4.37 -23.40 -9.03
CA MET A 1 -3.13 -22.98 -9.74
C MET A 1 -1.94 -23.60 -9.02
N GLY A 2 -0.86 -23.96 -9.72
CA GLY A 2 0.34 -24.49 -9.06
C GLY A 2 1.09 -23.41 -8.27
N GLN A 3 1.77 -23.81 -7.18
CA GLN A 3 2.53 -22.91 -6.31
C GLN A 3 3.56 -22.06 -7.07
N ARG A 4 4.25 -22.68 -8.05
CA ARG A 4 5.20 -21.97 -8.94
C ARG A 4 4.53 -20.79 -9.66
N THR A 5 3.33 -20.98 -10.19
CA THR A 5 2.59 -19.93 -10.90
C THR A 5 2.18 -18.81 -9.94
N GLN A 6 1.74 -19.15 -8.73
CA GLN A 6 1.39 -18.16 -7.70
C GLN A 6 2.61 -17.31 -7.31
N VAL A 7 3.77 -17.93 -7.09
CA VAL A 7 5.03 -17.21 -6.77
C VAL A 7 5.43 -16.25 -7.90
N ILE A 8 5.34 -16.70 -9.16
CA ILE A 8 5.67 -15.86 -10.33
C ILE A 8 4.71 -14.66 -10.43
N ASN A 9 3.41 -14.90 -10.25
CA ASN A 9 2.41 -13.83 -10.30
C ASN A 9 2.63 -12.83 -9.17
N LEU A 10 2.85 -13.31 -7.95
CA LEU A 10 3.15 -12.46 -6.79
C LEU A 10 4.39 -11.59 -7.03
N TYR A 11 5.47 -12.15 -7.60
CA TYR A 11 6.67 -11.38 -7.94
C TYR A 11 6.36 -10.27 -8.95
N LYS A 12 5.61 -10.57 -10.02
CA LYS A 12 5.22 -9.58 -11.03
C LYS A 12 4.35 -8.47 -10.43
N THR A 13 3.38 -8.83 -9.59
CA THR A 13 2.51 -7.88 -8.89
C THR A 13 3.32 -6.95 -8.00
N LEU A 14 4.24 -7.48 -7.18
CA LEU A 14 5.10 -6.67 -6.31
C LEU A 14 6.07 -5.78 -7.10
N VAL A 15 6.62 -6.26 -8.22
CA VAL A 15 7.43 -5.42 -9.12
C VAL A 15 6.63 -4.24 -9.67
N TYR A 16 5.38 -4.48 -10.05
CA TYR A 16 4.50 -3.42 -10.57
C TYR A 16 4.15 -2.39 -9.47
N LEU A 17 3.63 -2.86 -8.34
CA LEU A 17 3.22 -2.00 -7.22
C LEU A 17 4.40 -1.26 -6.59
N GLY A 18 5.57 -1.91 -6.54
CA GLY A 18 6.79 -1.34 -5.96
C GLY A 18 7.29 -0.07 -6.66
N ARG A 19 6.84 0.23 -7.89
CA ARG A 19 7.19 1.46 -8.60
C ARG A 19 6.63 2.71 -7.92
N GLU A 20 5.51 2.58 -7.22
CA GLU A 20 4.85 3.68 -6.52
C GLU A 20 5.21 3.73 -5.02
N TYR A 21 6.18 2.92 -4.59
CA TYR A 21 6.61 2.86 -3.21
C TYR A 21 7.15 4.22 -2.74
N PRO A 22 6.83 4.69 -1.51
CA PRO A 22 7.19 6.04 -1.05
C PRO A 22 8.68 6.37 -1.07
N LEU A 23 9.55 5.36 -0.88
CA LEU A 23 11.01 5.52 -0.91
C LEU A 23 11.62 5.32 -2.31
N GLY A 24 10.78 5.13 -3.33
CA GLY A 24 11.20 4.97 -4.72
C GLY A 24 11.53 3.52 -5.12
N TRP A 25 11.62 3.33 -6.44
CA TRP A 25 11.85 2.03 -7.05
C TRP A 25 13.22 1.43 -6.73
N ASP A 26 14.27 2.25 -6.73
CA ASP A 26 15.64 1.81 -6.46
C ASP A 26 15.84 1.32 -5.02
N TYR A 27 15.00 1.79 -4.10
CA TYR A 27 14.96 1.29 -2.73
C TYR A 27 14.20 -0.04 -2.63
N PHE A 28 13.06 -0.15 -3.31
CA PHE A 28 12.17 -1.31 -3.20
C PHE A 28 12.68 -2.54 -3.95
N ARG A 29 13.13 -2.36 -5.21
CA ARG A 29 13.56 -3.44 -6.10
C ARG A 29 14.63 -4.37 -5.51
N PRO A 30 15.76 -3.89 -4.95
CA PRO A 30 16.77 -4.79 -4.40
C PRO A 30 16.24 -5.57 -3.20
N ARG A 31 15.37 -4.98 -2.36
CA ARG A 31 14.76 -5.66 -1.22
C ARG A 31 13.81 -6.76 -1.65
N LEU A 32 12.98 -6.50 -2.67
CA LEU A 32 12.12 -7.52 -3.28
C LEU A 32 12.95 -8.69 -3.80
N LYS A 33 13.98 -8.39 -4.61
CA LYS A 33 14.87 -9.42 -5.18
C LYS A 33 15.52 -10.25 -4.08
N THR A 34 16.10 -9.61 -3.06
CA THR A 34 16.74 -10.31 -1.94
C THR A 34 15.76 -11.21 -1.18
N ALA A 35 14.52 -10.77 -0.96
CA ALA A 35 13.51 -11.57 -0.27
C ALA A 35 13.15 -12.86 -1.03
N PHE A 36 13.00 -12.79 -2.35
CA PHE A 36 12.73 -13.96 -3.19
C PHE A 36 13.96 -14.88 -3.30
N MET A 37 15.15 -14.30 -3.49
CA MET A 37 16.38 -15.09 -3.59
C MET A 37 16.71 -15.85 -2.31
N ARG A 38 16.42 -15.26 -1.13
CA ARG A 38 16.62 -15.93 0.16
C ARG A 38 15.74 -17.18 0.34
N ASN A 39 14.60 -17.25 -0.35
CA ASN A 39 13.64 -18.35 -0.23
C ASN A 39 13.63 -19.28 -1.46
N LYS A 40 14.57 -19.13 -2.40
CA LYS A 40 14.54 -19.83 -3.70
C LYS A 40 14.61 -21.37 -3.57
N ASP A 41 15.25 -21.87 -2.51
CA ASP A 41 15.52 -23.29 -2.28
C ASP A 41 14.47 -23.94 -1.36
N VAL A 42 13.41 -23.21 -0.99
CA VAL A 42 12.32 -23.76 -0.18
C VAL A 42 11.48 -24.71 -1.04
N THR A 43 11.42 -25.98 -0.65
CA THR A 43 10.70 -27.05 -1.36
C THR A 43 9.45 -27.55 -0.64
N ASP A 44 9.33 -27.24 0.65
CA ASP A 44 8.20 -27.63 1.50
C ASP A 44 6.93 -26.86 1.07
N PRO A 45 5.87 -27.56 0.62
CA PRO A 45 4.64 -26.94 0.13
C PRO A 45 3.97 -26.02 1.16
N GLU A 46 3.96 -26.38 2.44
CA GLU A 46 3.31 -25.56 3.47
C GLU A 46 4.07 -24.24 3.70
N LYS A 47 5.40 -24.31 3.72
CA LYS A 47 6.24 -23.11 3.84
C LYS A 47 6.10 -22.20 2.62
N ILE A 48 5.99 -22.76 1.42
CA ILE A 48 5.76 -21.98 0.20
C ILE A 48 4.42 -21.22 0.31
N GLU A 49 3.36 -21.88 0.77
CA GLU A 49 2.05 -21.24 0.95
C GLU A 49 2.09 -20.12 1.98
N GLN A 50 2.79 -20.32 3.10
CA GLN A 50 2.99 -19.27 4.11
C GLN A 50 3.75 -18.06 3.56
N LEU A 51 4.78 -18.29 2.74
CA LEU A 51 5.55 -17.22 2.09
C LEU A 51 4.72 -16.46 1.05
N ILE A 52 3.89 -17.17 0.27
CA ILE A 52 2.94 -16.55 -0.66
C ILE A 52 1.94 -15.69 0.10
N SER A 53 1.36 -16.21 1.19
CA SER A 53 0.43 -15.48 2.06
C SER A 53 1.06 -14.20 2.61
N ARG A 54 2.31 -14.29 3.11
CA ARG A 54 3.07 -13.12 3.56
C ARG A 54 3.29 -12.11 2.45
N GLY A 55 3.61 -12.54 1.23
CA GLY A 55 3.75 -11.65 0.09
C GLY A 55 2.45 -10.95 -0.30
N ASN A 56 1.31 -11.66 -0.24
CA ASN A 56 -0.01 -11.08 -0.47
C ASN A 56 -0.38 -10.05 0.60
N TYR A 57 0.07 -10.23 1.84
CA TYR A 57 -0.08 -9.20 2.88
C TYR A 57 0.68 -7.93 2.50
N VAL A 58 1.93 -8.06 2.05
CA VAL A 58 2.75 -6.91 1.59
C VAL A 58 2.10 -6.18 0.40
N VAL A 59 1.45 -6.90 -0.51
CA VAL A 59 0.65 -6.29 -1.59
C VAL A 59 -0.40 -5.32 -1.02
N LYS A 60 -1.19 -5.78 -0.04
CA LYS A 60 -2.23 -4.96 0.60
C LYS A 60 -1.64 -3.75 1.34
N GLU A 61 -0.48 -3.90 1.98
CA GLU A 61 0.20 -2.78 2.63
C GLU A 61 0.60 -1.69 1.62
N ILE A 62 1.14 -2.08 0.46
CA ILE A 62 1.52 -1.12 -0.59
C ILE A 62 0.29 -0.41 -1.16
N GLU A 63 -0.80 -1.14 -1.41
CA GLU A 63 -2.08 -0.57 -1.83
C GLU A 63 -2.63 0.43 -0.80
N ALA A 64 -2.57 0.09 0.48
CA ALA A 64 -3.00 0.99 1.55
C ALA A 64 -2.15 2.26 1.61
N LEU A 65 -0.83 2.16 1.46
CA LEU A 65 0.07 3.32 1.37
C LEU A 65 -0.27 4.21 0.17
N TYR A 66 -0.59 3.61 -0.97
CA TYR A 66 -1.01 4.34 -2.16
C TYR A 66 -2.32 5.10 -1.93
N MET A 67 -3.33 4.45 -1.35
CA MET A 67 -4.62 5.09 -1.02
C MET A 67 -4.45 6.21 0.01
N LEU A 68 -3.62 6.00 1.02
CA LEU A 68 -3.31 7.03 2.02
C LEU A 68 -2.65 8.26 1.37
N ARG A 69 -1.72 8.06 0.43
CA ARG A 69 -1.11 9.16 -0.33
C ARG A 69 -2.16 9.93 -1.13
N LYS A 70 -3.06 9.22 -1.83
CA LYS A 70 -4.18 9.86 -2.56
C LYS A 70 -5.08 10.67 -1.64
N TYR A 71 -5.48 10.08 -0.51
CA TYR A 71 -6.29 10.75 0.49
C TYR A 71 -5.61 12.01 1.02
N ARG A 72 -4.32 11.97 1.38
CA ARG A 72 -3.57 13.15 1.84
C ARG A 72 -3.57 14.27 0.80
N THR A 73 -3.38 13.94 -0.47
CA THR A 73 -3.42 14.93 -1.57
C THR A 73 -4.81 15.52 -1.76
N LEU A 74 -5.87 14.71 -1.68
CA LEU A 74 -7.26 15.20 -1.74
C LEU A 74 -7.57 16.08 -0.54
N LYS A 75 -7.23 15.62 0.68
CA LYS A 75 -7.46 16.38 1.91
C LYS A 75 -6.83 17.76 1.81
N LYS A 76 -5.56 17.85 1.41
CA LYS A 76 -4.85 19.12 1.24
C LYS A 76 -5.51 20.07 0.23
N ARG A 77 -6.16 19.54 -0.82
CA ARG A 77 -6.79 20.35 -1.87
C ARG A 77 -8.19 20.86 -1.50
N TYR A 78 -8.96 20.06 -0.77
CA TYR A 78 -10.37 20.37 -0.47
C TYR A 78 -10.58 20.87 0.96
N TYR A 79 -9.69 20.54 1.89
CA TYR A 79 -9.72 20.96 3.28
C TYR A 79 -8.51 21.86 3.56
N SER A 80 -8.42 22.99 2.84
CA SER A 80 -7.54 24.09 3.25
C SER A 80 -8.02 24.63 4.59
N ASP A 81 -7.13 25.27 5.36
CA ASP A 81 -7.46 25.90 6.65
C ASP A 81 -8.67 26.85 6.51
N GLU A 82 -8.82 27.53 5.36
CA GLU A 82 -9.99 28.36 5.04
C GLU A 82 -11.30 27.56 4.97
N ASN A 83 -11.31 26.39 4.33
CA ASN A 83 -12.52 25.56 4.22
C ASN A 83 -12.87 24.90 5.57
N GLU A 84 -11.88 24.46 6.34
CA GLU A 84 -12.11 23.93 7.69
C GLU A 84 -12.64 25.03 8.64
N ASN A 85 -12.10 26.26 8.54
CA ASN A 85 -12.60 27.41 9.29
C ASN A 85 -14.03 27.80 8.88
N MET A 86 -14.33 27.87 7.58
CA MET A 86 -15.68 28.17 7.07
C MET A 86 -16.70 27.14 7.53
N ILE A 87 -16.35 25.84 7.45
CA ILE A 87 -17.22 24.75 7.94
C ILE A 87 -17.46 24.90 9.45
N SER A 88 -16.40 25.18 10.23
CA SER A 88 -16.50 25.37 11.69
C SER A 88 -17.32 26.60 12.08
N GLU A 89 -17.32 27.63 11.24
CA GLU A 89 -18.09 28.85 11.43
C GLU A 89 -19.57 28.64 11.10
N ILE A 90 -19.88 27.84 10.06
CA ILE A 90 -21.25 27.42 9.74
C ILE A 90 -21.86 26.61 10.89
N TYR A 91 -21.12 25.63 11.44
CA TYR A 91 -21.62 24.83 12.57
C TYR A 91 -21.89 25.69 13.81
N ARG A 92 -20.98 26.62 14.15
CA ARG A 92 -21.19 27.56 15.27
C ARG A 92 -22.42 28.44 15.08
N ARG A 93 -22.71 28.89 13.86
CA ARG A 93 -23.93 29.67 13.55
C ARG A 93 -25.20 28.85 13.78
N ILE A 94 -25.24 27.62 13.28
CA ILE A 94 -26.40 26.71 13.45
C ILE A 94 -26.69 26.43 14.93
N GLU A 95 -25.64 26.18 15.73
CA GLU A 95 -25.78 25.95 17.17
C GLU A 95 -26.19 27.21 17.95
N SER A 96 -25.84 28.40 17.47
CA SER A 96 -26.24 29.67 18.11
C SER A 96 -27.68 30.10 17.80
N GLU A 97 -28.28 29.53 16.74
CA GLU A 97 -29.65 29.82 16.30
C GLU A 97 -30.68 28.79 16.80
N SER A 98 -30.25 27.72 17.49
CA SER A 98 -31.09 26.71 18.15
C SER A 98 -31.19 26.93 19.65
#